data_AF-A0A356U835-F1
#
_entry.id   AF-A0A356U835-F1
#
_cell.length_a   1.000
_cell.length_b   1.000
_cell.length_c   1.000
_cell.angle_alpha   90.00
_cell.angle_beta   90.00
_cell.angle_gamma   90.00
#
_symmetry.space_group_name_H-M   'P 1'
#
loop_
_entity.id
_entity.type
_entity.pdbx_description
1 polymer ?
#
loop_
_entity_poly.entity_id
_entity_poly.type
_entity_poly.pdbx_seq_one_letter_code
_entity_poly.pdbx_strand_id
1 'polypeptide(L)'
;SDLPLLCQHFINNYNQENGTTVKGISNETLQLLTTYHWPGNVRELNIAIERACIDARKGIITVDNLLRFTQNVSRQNISSENYRGFDIKEARKEAEKAVIIRALKASNNNRRKAAELMEISRSALYNKIIELEID
;
A
#
# COMPACT_ATOMS: atom_id res chain seq x y z
N SER A 1 -16.28 3.56 -21.35
CA SER A 1 -15.82 3.56 -19.95
C SER A 1 -14.64 2.63 -19.83
N ASP A 2 -13.45 3.17 -19.55
CA ASP A 2 -12.18 2.41 -19.53
C ASP A 2 -11.95 1.63 -18.23
N LEU A 3 -12.85 1.78 -17.25
CA LEU A 3 -12.77 1.16 -15.94
C LEU A 3 -12.64 -0.38 -15.98
N PRO A 4 -13.39 -1.13 -16.82
CA PRO A 4 -13.25 -2.58 -16.88
C PRO A 4 -11.88 -3.02 -17.40
N LEU A 5 -11.35 -2.33 -18.42
CA LEU A 5 -10.02 -2.59 -18.98
C LEU A 5 -8.93 -2.30 -17.93
N LEU A 6 -9.08 -1.20 -17.20
CA LEU A 6 -8.15 -0.81 -16.14
C LEU A 6 -8.17 -1.80 -14.96
N CYS A 7 -9.35 -2.27 -14.55
CA CYS A 7 -9.46 -3.31 -13.53
C CYS A 7 -8.80 -4.62 -14.01
N GLN A 8 -9.02 -5.01 -15.26
CA GLN A 8 -8.41 -6.22 -15.82
C GLN A 8 -6.88 -6.10 -15.88
N HIS A 9 -6.35 -4.91 -16.21
CA HIS A 9 -4.92 -4.64 -16.20
C HIS A 9 -4.32 -4.87 -14.81
N PHE A 10 -4.95 -4.35 -13.74
CA PHE A 10 -4.48 -4.55 -12.37
C PHE A 10 -4.55 -6.01 -11.91
N ILE A 11 -5.63 -6.72 -12.26
CA ILE A 11 -5.77 -8.15 -11.94
C ILE A 11 -4.66 -8.97 -12.60
N ASN A 12 -4.36 -8.67 -13.88
CA ASN A 12 -3.30 -9.35 -14.62
C ASN A 12 -1.92 -9.08 -14.01
N ASN A 13 -1.63 -7.83 -13.67
CA ASN A 13 -0.37 -7.46 -13.03
C ASN A 13 -0.21 -8.17 -11.67
N TYR A 14 -1.27 -8.18 -10.86
CA TYR A 14 -1.27 -8.86 -9.57
C TYR A 14 -1.03 -10.38 -9.70
N ASN A 15 -1.69 -11.03 -10.66
CA ASN A 15 -1.50 -12.46 -10.92
C ASN A 15 -0.05 -12.78 -11.34
N GLN A 16 0.55 -11.92 -12.18
CA GLN A 16 1.92 -12.09 -12.63
C GLN A 16 2.92 -11.99 -11.47
N GLU A 17 2.72 -11.02 -10.57
CA GLU A 17 3.62 -10.79 -9.43
C GLU A 17 3.47 -11.84 -8.32
N ASN A 18 2.24 -12.31 -8.07
CA ASN A 18 1.92 -13.14 -6.90
C ASN A 18 1.63 -14.62 -7.22
N GLY A 19 1.68 -15.03 -8.49
CA GLY A 19 1.39 -16.39 -8.91
C GLY A 19 -0.07 -16.83 -8.66
N THR A 20 -1.00 -15.88 -8.58
CA THR A 20 -2.43 -16.14 -8.39
C THR A 20 -3.16 -16.35 -9.72
N THR A 21 -4.40 -16.87 -9.66
CA THR A 21 -5.21 -17.17 -10.85
C THR A 21 -6.59 -16.50 -10.76
N VAL A 22 -6.61 -15.22 -10.42
CA VAL A 22 -7.85 -14.42 -10.42
C VAL A 22 -8.25 -14.17 -11.87
N LYS A 23 -9.45 -14.62 -12.24
CA LYS A 23 -9.94 -14.63 -13.62
C LYS A 23 -10.55 -13.30 -14.06
N GLY A 24 -10.93 -12.46 -13.12
CA GLY A 24 -11.60 -11.20 -13.41
C GLY A 24 -12.46 -10.72 -12.24
N ILE A 25 -13.41 -9.86 -12.56
CA ILE A 25 -14.27 -9.17 -11.60
C ILE A 25 -15.73 -9.38 -11.99
N SER A 26 -16.62 -9.52 -11.00
CA SER A 26 -18.04 -9.70 -11.25
C SER A 26 -18.68 -8.41 -11.79
N ASN A 27 -19.73 -8.54 -12.61
CA ASN A 27 -20.43 -7.38 -13.17
C ASN A 27 -21.04 -6.47 -12.09
N GLU A 28 -21.57 -7.07 -11.02
CA GLU A 28 -22.11 -6.34 -9.86
C GLU A 28 -21.02 -5.51 -9.18
N THR A 29 -19.82 -6.09 -9.04
CA THR A 29 -18.65 -5.40 -8.51
C THR A 29 -18.22 -4.25 -9.41
N LEU A 30 -18.17 -4.45 -10.73
CA LEU A 30 -17.83 -3.39 -11.68
C LEU A 30 -18.81 -2.21 -11.62
N GLN A 31 -20.11 -2.49 -11.47
CA GLN A 31 -21.12 -1.45 -11.30
C GLN A 31 -20.89 -0.66 -10.00
N LEU A 32 -20.54 -1.34 -8.91
CA LEU A 32 -20.19 -0.68 -7.65
C LEU A 32 -18.95 0.22 -7.81
N LEU A 33 -17.90 -0.25 -8.48
CA LEU A 33 -16.70 0.55 -8.73
C LEU A 33 -16.99 1.76 -9.63
N THR A 34 -18.00 1.66 -10.49
CA THR A 34 -18.42 2.76 -11.39
C THR A 34 -19.23 3.83 -10.65
N THR A 35 -19.98 3.44 -9.62
CA THR A 35 -20.81 4.36 -8.81
C THR A 35 -20.02 5.07 -7.71
N TYR A 36 -18.83 4.55 -7.36
CA TYR A 36 -17.95 5.20 -6.38
C TYR A 36 -17.16 6.35 -7.00
N HIS A 37 -17.10 7.48 -6.29
CA HIS A 37 -16.18 8.55 -6.62
C HIS A 37 -14.81 8.19 -6.06
N TRP A 38 -13.77 8.20 -6.90
CA TRP A 38 -12.40 7.84 -6.54
C TRP A 38 -11.58 9.11 -6.29
N PRO A 39 -11.62 9.69 -5.07
CA PRO A 39 -10.97 10.96 -4.78
C PRO A 39 -9.44 10.91 -4.98
N GLY A 40 -8.83 9.72 -5.00
CA GLY A 40 -7.41 9.49 -5.29
C GLY A 40 -7.07 8.92 -6.69
N ASN A 41 -8.00 8.97 -7.66
CA ASN A 41 -7.83 8.45 -9.03
C ASN A 41 -7.45 6.94 -9.10
N VAL A 42 -6.95 6.53 -10.26
CA VAL A 42 -6.44 5.19 -10.66
C VAL A 42 -5.63 4.46 -9.57
N ARG A 43 -4.96 5.19 -8.67
CA ARG A 43 -4.16 4.59 -7.59
C ARG A 43 -5.01 3.95 -6.49
N GLU A 44 -6.12 4.59 -6.09
CA GLU A 44 -7.04 4.00 -5.11
C GLU A 44 -7.76 2.78 -5.70
N LEU A 45 -8.12 2.86 -6.98
CA LEU A 45 -8.68 1.73 -7.71
C LEU A 45 -7.68 0.55 -7.73
N ASN A 46 -6.40 0.80 -8.04
CA ASN A 46 -5.39 -0.25 -8.03
C ASN A 46 -5.30 -0.95 -6.66
N ILE A 47 -5.21 -0.16 -5.58
CA ILE A 47 -5.12 -0.71 -4.20
C ILE A 47 -6.36 -1.55 -3.86
N ALA A 48 -7.55 -1.08 -4.24
CA ALA A 48 -8.80 -1.79 -4.00
C ALA A 48 -8.83 -3.13 -4.76
N ILE A 49 -8.37 -3.15 -6.02
CA ILE A 49 -8.31 -4.37 -6.85
C ILE A 49 -7.24 -5.34 -6.34
N GLU A 50 -6.02 -4.88 -6.05
CA GLU A 50 -4.95 -5.72 -5.50
C GLU A 50 -5.41 -6.43 -4.22
N ARG A 51 -6.05 -5.70 -3.30
CA ARG A 51 -6.57 -6.29 -2.05
C ARG A 51 -7.71 -7.28 -2.29
N ALA A 52 -8.58 -6.99 -3.23
CA ALA A 52 -9.66 -7.92 -3.60
C ALA A 52 -9.08 -9.21 -4.23
N CYS A 53 -7.97 -9.13 -4.96
CA CYS A 53 -7.26 -10.30 -5.47
C CYS A 53 -6.66 -11.17 -4.35
N ILE A 54 -6.16 -10.56 -3.27
CA ILE A 54 -5.64 -11.30 -2.08
C ILE A 54 -6.74 -12.19 -1.49
N ASP A 55 -7.92 -11.61 -1.29
CA ASP A 55 -9.04 -12.29 -0.63
C ASP A 55 -9.65 -13.37 -1.54
N ALA A 56 -9.76 -13.06 -2.85
CA ALA A 56 -10.24 -14.02 -3.83
C ALA A 56 -9.31 -15.25 -3.96
N ARG A 57 -7.97 -15.05 -3.95
CA ARG A 57 -6.89 -16.03 -4.23
C ARG A 57 -6.98 -16.76 -5.59
N LYS A 58 -8.16 -17.25 -5.98
CA LYS A 58 -8.52 -17.90 -7.25
C LYS A 58 -9.98 -17.57 -7.59
N GLY A 59 -10.30 -17.37 -8.86
CA GLY A 59 -11.70 -17.17 -9.30
C GLY A 59 -12.04 -15.71 -9.61
N ILE A 60 -13.23 -15.25 -9.22
CA ILE A 60 -13.78 -13.93 -9.62
C ILE A 60 -13.85 -13.02 -8.39
N ILE A 61 -13.42 -11.77 -8.54
CA ILE A 61 -13.59 -10.73 -7.50
C ILE A 61 -15.08 -10.39 -7.38
N THR A 62 -15.63 -10.58 -6.19
CA THR A 62 -17.03 -10.28 -5.85
C THR A 62 -17.14 -9.00 -5.01
N VAL A 63 -18.36 -8.52 -4.82
CA VAL A 63 -18.65 -7.35 -3.97
C VAL A 63 -18.21 -7.61 -2.52
N ASP A 64 -18.34 -8.84 -2.01
CA ASP A 64 -17.90 -9.20 -0.65
C ASP A 64 -16.40 -8.97 -0.44
N ASN A 65 -15.58 -9.30 -1.45
CA ASN A 65 -14.14 -9.08 -1.40
C ASN A 65 -13.77 -7.58 -1.30
N LEU A 66 -14.62 -6.70 -1.82
CA LEU A 66 -14.50 -5.24 -1.69
C LEU A 66 -15.16 -4.69 -0.41
N LEU A 67 -16.24 -5.29 0.10
CA LEU A 67 -16.93 -4.84 1.31
C LEU A 67 -16.23 -5.26 2.61
N ARG A 68 -15.48 -6.38 2.60
CA ARG A 68 -14.55 -6.73 3.70
C ARG A 68 -13.53 -5.63 3.99
N PHE A 69 -13.28 -4.76 3.01
CA PHE A 69 -12.49 -3.55 3.16
C PHE A 69 -13.29 -2.41 3.81
N THR A 70 -14.52 -2.11 3.37
CA THR A 70 -15.29 -0.96 3.89
C THR A 70 -15.71 -1.10 5.36
N GLN A 71 -16.07 -2.31 5.80
CA GLN A 71 -16.44 -2.54 7.21
C GLN A 71 -15.27 -2.37 8.19
N ASN A 72 -14.04 -2.57 7.73
CA ASN A 72 -12.83 -2.30 8.52
C ASN A 72 -12.41 -0.83 8.47
N VAL A 73 -12.71 -0.12 7.37
CA VAL A 73 -12.47 1.32 7.22
C VAL A 73 -13.41 2.16 8.10
N SER A 74 -14.62 1.69 8.43
CA SER A 74 -15.52 2.42 9.34
C SER A 74 -15.09 2.38 10.82
N ARG A 75 -14.16 1.50 11.22
CA ARG A 75 -13.65 1.43 12.60
C ARG A 75 -12.32 2.12 12.81
N GLN A 76 -11.64 2.54 11.76
CA GLN A 76 -10.44 3.35 11.87
C GLN A 76 -10.57 4.53 10.92
N ASN A 77 -10.64 5.72 11.51
CA ASN A 77 -10.31 6.97 10.84
C ASN A 77 -9.21 6.70 9.81
N ILE A 78 -9.50 7.06 8.56
CA ILE A 78 -8.57 7.02 7.44
C ILE A 78 -7.43 7.99 7.77
N SER A 79 -6.47 7.53 8.58
CA SER A 79 -5.10 7.99 8.52
C SER A 79 -4.52 7.32 7.28
N SER A 80 -4.43 8.14 6.23
CA SER A 80 -3.87 7.85 4.92
C SER A 80 -2.37 7.53 4.99
N GLU A 81 -1.98 6.50 5.73
CA GLU A 81 -0.59 6.06 5.82
C GLU A 81 -0.55 4.56 6.14
N ASN A 82 0.25 3.87 5.32
CA ASN A 82 0.86 2.57 5.55
C ASN A 82 0.23 1.36 4.83
N TYR A 83 1.08 0.79 3.97
CA TYR A 83 0.95 -0.42 3.15
C TYR A 83 0.28 -0.24 1.78
N ARG A 84 1.07 0.33 0.87
CA ARG A 84 0.91 0.28 -0.59
C ARG A 84 2.04 -0.59 -1.17
N GLY A 85 1.71 -1.68 -1.87
CA GLY A 85 2.65 -2.43 -2.73
C GLY A 85 3.28 -3.70 -2.13
N PHE A 86 3.43 -4.73 -2.98
CA PHE A 86 4.10 -6.01 -2.72
C PHE A 86 5.60 -5.99 -3.04
N ASP A 87 6.20 -4.82 -3.33
CA ASP A 87 7.65 -4.72 -3.51
C ASP A 87 8.33 -4.81 -2.14
N ILE A 88 9.00 -5.93 -1.89
CA ILE A 88 9.81 -6.16 -0.68
C ILE A 88 10.84 -5.03 -0.49
N LYS A 89 11.32 -4.42 -1.58
CA LYS A 89 12.23 -3.26 -1.50
C LYS A 89 11.54 -2.03 -0.92
N GLU A 90 10.32 -1.71 -1.37
CA GLU A 90 9.55 -0.59 -0.81
C GLU A 90 9.13 -0.87 0.64
N ALA A 91 8.68 -2.08 0.96
CA ALA A 91 8.32 -2.46 2.33
C ALA A 91 9.53 -2.33 3.29
N ARG A 92 10.72 -2.71 2.83
CA ARG A 92 11.96 -2.54 3.59
C ARG A 92 12.33 -1.06 3.77
N LYS A 93 12.21 -0.25 2.71
CA LYS A 93 12.44 1.20 2.79
C LYS A 93 11.50 1.88 3.77
N GLU A 94 10.22 1.53 3.76
CA GLU A 94 9.22 2.11 4.66
C GLU A 94 9.48 1.72 6.12
N ALA A 95 9.77 0.43 6.37
CA ALA A 95 10.15 -0.03 7.70
C ALA A 95 11.41 0.69 8.21
N GLU A 96 12.40 0.89 7.34
CA GLU A 96 13.62 1.61 7.66
C GLU A 96 13.37 3.10 7.95
N LYS A 97 12.55 3.75 7.12
CA LYS A 97 12.11 5.14 7.31
C LYS A 97 11.40 5.31 8.66
N ALA A 98 10.50 4.41 9.01
CA ALA A 98 9.78 4.43 10.28
C ALA A 98 10.72 4.32 11.50
N VAL A 99 11.77 3.48 11.42
CA VAL A 99 12.77 3.36 12.49
C VAL A 99 13.58 4.65 12.64
N ILE A 100 14.03 5.23 11.52
CA ILE A 100 14.78 6.50 11.53
C ILE A 100 13.96 7.63 12.14
N ILE A 101 12.71 7.78 11.73
CA ILE A 101 11.81 8.82 12.26
C ILE A 101 11.57 8.61 13.76
N ARG A 102 11.41 7.37 14.21
CA ARG A 102 11.25 7.05 15.65
C ARG A 102 12.49 7.42 16.45
N ALA A 103 13.68 7.10 15.94
CA ALA A 103 14.95 7.45 16.59
C ALA A 103 15.18 8.97 16.65
N LEU A 104 14.84 9.70 15.58
CA LEU A 104 14.89 11.16 15.52
C LEU A 104 13.94 11.80 16.53
N LYS A 105 12.69 11.32 16.60
CA LYS A 105 11.71 11.80 17.59
C LYS A 105 12.16 11.53 19.02
N ALA A 106 12.62 10.31 19.32
CA ALA A 106 13.15 9.95 20.65
C ALA A 106 14.39 10.77 21.05
N SER A 107 15.13 11.28 20.06
CA SER A 107 16.33 12.10 20.26
C SER A 107 16.09 13.61 20.17
N ASN A 108 14.83 14.08 20.08
CA ASN A 108 14.50 15.49 19.82
C ASN A 108 15.27 16.06 18.62
N ASN A 109 15.28 15.32 17.50
CA ASN A 109 16.00 15.64 16.26
C ASN A 109 17.54 15.74 16.39
N ASN A 110 18.11 15.29 17.50
CA ASN A 110 19.57 15.17 17.64
C ASN A 110 20.08 13.97 16.84
N ARG A 111 20.59 14.24 15.63
CA ARG A 111 21.11 13.22 14.70
C ARG A 111 22.25 12.37 15.28
N ARG A 112 23.04 12.89 16.22
CA ARG A 112 24.11 12.12 16.87
C ARG A 112 23.52 11.08 17.83
N LYS A 113 22.59 11.50 18.69
CA LYS A 113 21.88 10.61 19.62
C LYS A 113 20.99 9.59 18.87
N ALA A 114 20.36 10.00 17.77
CA ALA A 114 19.55 9.09 16.95
C ALA A 114 20.41 8.00 16.30
N ALA A 115 21.60 8.35 15.82
CA ALA A 115 22.55 7.38 15.27
C ALA A 115 23.06 6.40 16.35
N GLU A 116 23.34 6.90 17.56
CA GLU A 116 23.72 6.07 18.72
C GLU A 116 22.59 5.10 19.12
N LEU A 117 21.33 5.55 19.17
CA LEU A 117 20.16 4.70 19.45
C LEU A 117 19.92 3.62 18.40
N MET A 118 20.31 3.90 17.16
CA MET A 118 20.20 2.96 16.05
C MET A 118 21.46 2.08 15.88
N GLU A 119 22.48 2.28 16.72
CA GLU A 119 23.78 1.58 16.64
C GLU A 119 24.47 1.72 15.27
N ILE A 120 24.30 2.87 14.61
CA ILE A 120 24.94 3.17 13.32
C ILE A 120 25.82 4.41 13.40
N SER A 121 26.72 4.55 12.43
CA SER A 121 27.51 5.79 12.31
C SER A 121 26.64 6.98 11.92
N ARG A 122 27.02 8.18 12.36
CA ARG A 122 26.36 9.43 11.98
C ARG A 122 26.30 9.61 10.46
N SER A 123 27.35 9.19 9.75
CA SER A 123 27.43 9.25 8.29
C SER A 123 26.42 8.30 7.63
N ALA A 124 26.24 7.09 8.18
CA ALA A 124 25.25 6.13 7.69
C ALA A 124 23.82 6.64 7.89
N LEU A 125 23.52 7.24 9.05
CA LEU A 125 22.22 7.88 9.29
C LEU A 125 21.97 9.02 8.28
N TYR A 126 22.96 9.88 8.06
CA TYR A 126 22.84 11.00 7.12
C TYR A 126 22.56 10.53 5.68
N ASN A 127 23.28 9.50 5.21
CA ASN A 127 23.04 8.93 3.89
C ASN A 127 21.62 8.34 3.77
N LYS A 128 21.13 7.65 4.81
CA LYS A 128 19.77 7.09 4.82
C LYS A 128 18.69 8.18 4.84
N ILE A 129 18.91 9.30 5.53
CA ILE A 129 18.00 10.44 5.54
C ILE A 129 17.86 11.05 4.13
N ILE A 130 18.97 11.19 3.41
CA ILE A 130 18.96 11.67 2.02
C ILE A 130 18.31 10.65 1.09
N GLU A 131 18.69 9.38 1.18
CA GLU A 131 18.19 8.30 0.31
C GLU A 131 16.68 8.08 0.45
N LEU A 132 16.14 8.24 1.66
CA LEU A 132 14.73 8.01 1.99
C LEU A 132 13.90 9.28 2.05
N GLU A 133 14.46 10.43 1.66
CA GLU A 133 13.80 11.74 1.64
C GLU A 133 13.06 12.01 2.96
N ILE A 134 13.81 12.01 4.07
CA ILE A 134 13.31 12.29 5.42
C ILE A 134 13.67 13.73 5.77
N ASP A 135 12.65 14.58 5.96
CA ASP A 135 12.80 15.99 6.34
C ASP A 135 13.23 16.21 7.81
#